data_AF-A0A3B0BMG7-F1
#
_entry.id   AF-A0A3B0BMG7-F1
#
_cell.length_a   1.000
_cell.length_b   1.000
_cell.length_c   1.000
_cell.angle_alpha   90.00
_cell.angle_beta   90.00
_cell.angle_gamma   90.00
#
_symmetry.space_group_name_H-M   'P 1'
#
loop_
_entity.id
_entity.type
_entity.pdbx_description
1 polymer ?
#
loop_
_entity_poly.entity_id
_entity_poly.type
_entity_poly.pdbx_seq_one_letter_code
_entity_poly.pdbx_strand_id
1 'polypeptide(L)'
;MVILELYQNNYSKDLVAFDSIEDGKAFVAQIPGYTLETEDSFEVEYFNPKNIPDYMEIIFNGNIVPLSKFMFDPEENVDIIWKEISNLSLKNDRVIEGYSKIDAYVVNNHEVKVYVETRETNYRKAKDFLESRGYEVDRSFFGSEDGEAVL
;
A
#
# COMPACT_ATOMS: atom_id res chain seq x y z
N MET A 1 -8.53 -6.32 7.78
CA MET A 1 -7.70 -7.39 7.18
C MET A 1 -6.37 -6.78 6.83
N VAL A 2 -5.30 -7.49 7.09
CA VAL A 2 -3.93 -7.08 6.77
C VAL A 2 -3.31 -8.15 5.88
N ILE A 3 -2.52 -7.72 4.91
CA ILE A 3 -1.70 -8.60 4.08
C ILE A 3 -0.26 -8.49 4.59
N LEU A 4 0.36 -9.64 4.80
CA LEU A 4 1.80 -9.74 4.99
C LEU A 4 2.48 -9.73 3.63
N GLU A 5 3.27 -8.71 3.36
CA GLU A 5 4.22 -8.68 2.27
C GLU A 5 5.62 -8.98 2.79
N LEU A 6 6.33 -9.85 2.06
CA LEU A 6 7.77 -10.01 2.20
C LEU A 6 8.46 -9.16 1.14
N TYR A 7 9.33 -8.26 1.57
CA TYR A 7 10.07 -7.37 0.69
C TYR A 7 11.58 -7.58 0.87
N GLN A 8 12.30 -7.71 -0.23
CA GLN A 8 13.76 -7.80 -0.21
C GLN A 8 14.30 -7.27 -1.54
N ASN A 9 15.23 -6.31 -1.48
CA ASN A 9 15.79 -5.63 -2.65
C ASN A 9 14.73 -4.94 -3.51
N ASN A 10 14.32 -5.62 -4.59
CA ASN A 10 13.27 -5.21 -5.53
C ASN A 10 12.27 -6.34 -5.76
N TYR A 11 12.36 -7.40 -4.96
CA TYR A 11 11.41 -8.49 -4.95
C TYR A 11 10.41 -8.26 -3.82
N SER A 12 9.14 -8.33 -4.18
CA SER A 12 8.03 -8.17 -3.26
C SER A 12 7.03 -9.30 -3.45
N LYS A 13 6.58 -9.92 -2.36
CA LYS A 13 5.59 -10.98 -2.40
C LYS A 13 4.55 -10.78 -1.30
N ASP A 14 3.32 -10.50 -1.70
CA ASP A 14 2.15 -10.69 -0.83
C ASP A 14 2.02 -12.18 -0.52
N LEU A 15 2.25 -12.56 0.74
CA LEU A 15 2.35 -13.95 1.15
C LEU A 15 1.01 -14.51 1.61
N VAL A 16 0.38 -13.85 2.59
CA VAL A 16 -0.84 -14.29 3.27
C VAL A 16 -1.61 -13.08 3.81
N ALA A 17 -2.88 -13.27 4.16
CA ALA A 17 -3.72 -12.27 4.80
C ALA A 17 -4.24 -12.75 6.15
N PHE A 18 -4.44 -11.81 7.08
CA PHE A 18 -4.97 -12.02 8.43
C PHE A 18 -6.13 -11.07 8.71
N ASP A 19 -7.06 -11.50 9.55
CA ASP A 19 -8.17 -10.63 9.96
C ASP A 19 -7.68 -9.46 10.83
N SER A 20 -6.65 -9.70 11.64
CA SER A 20 -6.05 -8.74 12.58
C SER A 20 -4.52 -8.65 12.43
N ILE A 21 -3.92 -7.53 12.87
CA ILE A 21 -2.46 -7.37 12.89
C ILE A 21 -1.83 -8.27 13.95
N GLU A 22 -2.54 -8.54 15.03
CA GLU A 22 -2.10 -9.40 16.13
C GLU A 22 -1.88 -10.83 15.66
N ASP A 23 -2.79 -11.36 14.81
CA ASP A 23 -2.61 -12.67 14.19
C ASP A 23 -1.40 -12.70 13.24
N GLY A 24 -1.20 -11.61 12.49
CA GLY A 24 -0.02 -11.44 11.64
C GLY A 24 1.28 -11.45 12.45
N LYS A 25 1.33 -10.70 13.56
CA LYS A 25 2.48 -10.66 14.47
C LYS A 25 2.75 -12.02 15.11
N ALA A 26 1.71 -12.75 15.49
CA ALA A 26 1.83 -14.12 16.01
C ALA A 26 2.33 -15.11 14.95
N PHE A 27 2.01 -14.90 13.68
CA PHE A 27 2.54 -15.68 12.57
C PHE A 27 4.04 -15.41 12.35
N VAL A 28 4.45 -14.15 12.19
CA VAL A 28 5.87 -13.83 11.87
C VAL A 28 6.82 -14.11 13.04
N ALA A 29 6.34 -14.07 14.28
CA ALA A 29 7.11 -14.46 15.45
C ALA A 29 7.58 -15.93 15.44
N GLN A 30 7.01 -16.77 14.57
CA GLN A 30 7.45 -18.16 14.36
C GLN A 30 8.61 -18.27 13.37
N ILE A 31 8.95 -17.20 12.63
CA ILE A 31 10.04 -17.18 11.67
C ILE A 31 11.37 -17.05 12.42
N PRO A 32 12.31 -18.00 12.27
CA PRO A 32 13.64 -17.88 12.86
C PRO A 32 14.36 -16.62 12.40
N GLY A 33 14.90 -15.86 13.35
CA GLY A 33 15.58 -14.60 13.06
C GLY A 33 14.66 -13.40 12.86
N TYR A 34 13.35 -13.55 13.09
CA TYR A 34 12.42 -12.42 13.18
C TYR A 34 12.87 -11.41 14.24
N THR A 35 12.85 -10.13 13.87
CA THR A 35 13.23 -8.99 14.68
C THR A 35 12.23 -7.86 14.45
N LEU A 36 11.83 -7.21 15.54
CA LEU A 36 11.12 -5.94 15.54
C LEU A 36 12.00 -4.97 16.33
N GLU A 37 12.46 -3.90 15.69
CA GLU A 37 13.28 -2.86 16.31
C GLU A 37 12.79 -1.46 15.98
N THR A 38 13.32 -0.47 16.69
CA THR A 38 12.96 0.94 16.50
C THR A 38 14.16 1.69 15.93
N GLU A 39 14.03 2.15 14.69
CA GLU A 39 15.03 2.97 13.99
C GLU A 39 14.44 4.35 13.70
N ASP A 40 15.13 5.42 14.11
CA ASP A 40 14.70 6.81 13.86
C ASP A 40 13.23 7.13 14.21
N SER A 41 12.70 6.49 15.26
CA SER A 41 11.29 6.58 15.73
C SER A 41 10.27 5.78 14.91
N PHE A 42 10.72 4.93 14.00
CA PHE A 42 9.90 4.01 13.22
C PHE A 42 10.14 2.57 13.65
N GLU A 43 9.08 1.77 13.69
CA GLU A 43 9.20 0.33 13.86
C GLU A 43 9.62 -0.31 12.54
N VAL A 44 10.68 -1.11 12.59
CA VAL A 44 11.17 -1.90 11.45
C VAL A 44 11.03 -3.37 11.83
N GLU A 45 10.30 -4.13 11.02
CA GLU A 45 10.12 -5.57 11.18
C GLU A 45 10.81 -6.31 10.03
N TYR A 46 11.63 -7.31 10.35
CA TYR A 46 12.33 -8.13 9.36
C TYR A 46 12.73 -9.49 9.91
N PHE A 47 13.24 -10.37 9.05
CA PHE A 47 14.00 -11.54 9.48
C PHE A 47 15.25 -11.75 8.63
N ASN A 48 16.25 -12.44 9.20
CA ASN A 48 17.45 -12.80 8.47
C ASN A 48 17.32 -14.21 7.84
N PRO A 49 17.39 -14.35 6.50
CA PRO A 49 17.27 -15.64 5.82
C PRO A 49 18.30 -16.69 6.24
N LYS A 50 19.49 -16.29 6.72
CA LYS A 50 20.52 -17.22 7.20
C LYS A 50 20.07 -18.02 8.44
N ASN A 51 19.07 -17.52 9.16
CA ASN A 51 18.52 -18.20 10.34
C ASN A 51 17.42 -19.22 9.99
N ILE A 52 16.94 -19.21 8.75
CA ILE A 52 15.90 -20.13 8.26
C ILE A 52 16.56 -21.40 7.69
N PRO A 53 16.01 -22.60 7.93
CA PRO A 53 16.50 -23.82 7.32
C PRO A 53 16.24 -23.88 5.80
N ASP A 54 16.81 -24.91 5.15
CA ASP A 54 16.58 -25.20 3.72
C ASP A 54 15.08 -25.32 3.39
N TYR A 55 14.29 -25.83 4.34
CA TYR A 55 12.83 -25.89 4.27
C TYR A 55 12.24 -25.88 5.68
N MET A 56 11.14 -25.15 5.87
CA MET A 56 10.29 -25.22 7.06
C MET A 56 8.83 -24.96 6.71
N GLU A 57 7.96 -25.31 7.63
CA GLU A 57 6.52 -25.06 7.55
C GLU A 57 6.10 -24.26 8.78
N ILE A 58 5.33 -23.21 8.56
CA ILE A 58 4.60 -22.54 9.62
C ILE A 58 3.16 -23.03 9.56
N ILE A 59 2.72 -23.65 10.66
CA ILE A 59 1.34 -24.12 10.80
C ILE A 59 0.55 -23.05 11.55
N PHE A 60 -0.37 -22.37 10.85
CA PHE A 60 -1.18 -21.31 11.42
C PHE A 60 -2.65 -21.52 11.11
N ASN A 61 -3.46 -21.61 12.17
CA ASN A 61 -4.90 -21.88 12.08
C ASN A 61 -5.24 -23.09 11.17
N GLY A 62 -4.42 -24.15 11.22
CA GLY A 62 -4.55 -25.36 10.41
C GLY A 62 -4.05 -25.26 8.96
N ASN A 63 -3.63 -24.08 8.51
CA ASN A 63 -3.00 -23.88 7.21
C ASN A 63 -1.49 -24.10 7.31
N ILE A 64 -0.89 -24.63 6.25
CA ILE A 64 0.55 -24.90 6.15
C ILE A 64 1.16 -23.87 5.21
N VAL A 65 2.06 -23.03 5.72
CA VAL A 65 2.80 -22.04 4.91
C VAL A 65 4.24 -22.52 4.75
N PRO A 66 4.66 -22.91 3.53
CA PRO A 66 6.03 -23.33 3.30
C PRO A 66 6.96 -22.11 3.19
N LEU A 67 8.11 -22.20 3.85
CA LEU A 67 9.23 -21.25 3.72
C LEU A 67 10.52 -22.02 3.47
N SER A 68 11.43 -21.39 2.73
CA SER A 68 12.75 -21.93 2.45
C SER A 68 13.72 -20.77 2.39
N LYS A 69 14.93 -20.94 2.95
CA LYS A 69 16.00 -19.94 2.81
C LYS A 69 16.33 -19.64 1.34
N PHE A 70 16.07 -20.57 0.42
CA PHE A 70 16.30 -20.40 -1.01
C PHE A 70 15.28 -19.47 -1.71
N MET A 71 14.28 -18.98 -0.97
CA MET A 71 13.36 -17.94 -1.45
C MET A 71 13.98 -16.55 -1.44
N PHE A 72 15.12 -16.36 -0.77
CA PHE A 72 15.67 -15.05 -0.42
C PHE A 72 17.15 -14.95 -0.79
N ASP A 73 17.63 -13.72 -0.93
CA ASP A 73 19.05 -13.42 -0.90
C ASP A 73 19.57 -13.67 0.52
N PRO A 74 20.61 -14.50 0.72
CA PRO A 74 21.15 -14.78 2.04
C PRO A 74 21.87 -13.57 2.67
N GLU A 75 22.38 -12.62 1.89
CA GLU A 75 23.23 -11.54 2.40
C GLU A 75 22.43 -10.33 2.93
N GLU A 76 21.11 -10.32 2.74
CA GLU A 76 20.24 -9.24 3.17
C GLU A 76 19.07 -9.73 4.02
N ASN A 77 18.53 -8.84 4.85
CA ASN A 77 17.31 -9.12 5.59
C ASN A 77 16.09 -9.12 4.64
N VAL A 78 15.02 -9.77 5.07
CA VAL A 78 13.71 -9.71 4.42
C VAL A 78 12.81 -8.86 5.29
N ASP A 79 12.37 -7.73 4.75
CA ASP A 79 11.48 -6.80 5.42
C ASP A 79 10.06 -7.36 5.45
N ILE A 80 9.39 -7.15 6.58
CA ILE A 80 8.00 -7.49 6.82
C ILE A 80 7.19 -6.21 6.67
N ILE A 81 6.36 -6.17 5.62
CA ILE A 81 5.49 -5.02 5.34
C ILE A 81 4.04 -5.44 5.60
N TRP A 82 3.37 -4.68 6.46
CA TRP A 82 1.94 -4.85 6.75
C TRP A 82 1.11 -3.91 5.87
N LYS A 83 0.32 -4.48 4.95
CA LYS A 83 -0.61 -3.73 4.11
C LYS A 83 -2.02 -3.86 4.63
N GLU A 84 -2.62 -2.77 5.09
CA GLU A 84 -4.05 -2.77 5.41
C GLU A 84 -4.89 -2.84 4.12
N ILE A 85 -5.87 -3.75 4.09
CA ILE A 85 -6.77 -3.91 2.96
C ILE A 85 -8.21 -4.09 3.42
N SER A 86 -9.13 -3.42 2.73
CA SER A 86 -10.56 -3.52 3.01
C SER A 86 -11.14 -4.84 2.49
N ASN A 87 -11.86 -5.56 3.35
CA ASN A 87 -12.55 -6.81 3.00
C ASN A 87 -13.99 -6.52 2.53
N LEU A 88 -14.20 -6.48 1.21
CA LEU A 88 -15.51 -6.22 0.60
C LEU A 88 -16.48 -7.41 0.64
N SER A 89 -16.05 -8.58 1.13
CA SER A 89 -16.97 -9.69 1.42
C SER A 89 -17.80 -9.41 2.67
N LEU A 90 -17.34 -8.49 3.53
CA LEU A 90 -18.07 -8.01 4.69
C LEU A 90 -18.80 -6.72 4.34
N LYS A 91 -20.10 -6.69 4.65
CA LYS A 91 -20.91 -5.49 4.43
C LYS A 91 -20.59 -4.44 5.51
N ASN A 92 -20.18 -3.25 5.10
CA ASN A 92 -19.89 -2.12 6.01
C ASN A 92 -20.61 -0.80 5.66
N ASP A 93 -21.31 -0.72 4.52
CA ASP A 93 -22.07 0.45 4.02
C ASP A 93 -21.32 1.80 4.13
N ARG A 94 -19.98 1.77 4.00
CA ARG A 94 -19.09 2.94 4.15
C ARG A 94 -18.09 3.00 3.00
N VAL A 95 -17.50 4.17 2.80
CA VAL A 95 -16.30 4.33 1.95
C VAL A 95 -15.17 3.53 2.56
N ILE A 96 -14.40 2.81 1.73
CA ILE A 96 -13.26 2.03 2.20
C ILE A 96 -12.14 2.94 2.71
N GLU A 97 -11.43 2.48 3.73
CA GLU A 97 -10.20 3.15 4.17
C GLU A 97 -9.13 3.11 3.07
N GLY A 98 -8.11 3.96 3.24
CA GLY A 98 -7.01 4.10 2.28
C GLY A 98 -7.13 5.37 1.45
N TYR A 99 -6.56 5.33 0.26
CA TYR A 99 -6.40 6.50 -0.60
C TYR A 99 -6.53 6.16 -2.07
N SER A 100 -6.79 7.18 -2.88
CA SER A 100 -6.82 7.12 -4.34
C SER A 100 -5.82 8.11 -4.91
N LYS A 101 -5.09 7.69 -5.95
CA LYS A 101 -4.28 8.61 -6.75
C LYS A 101 -5.21 9.38 -7.70
N ILE A 102 -5.28 10.69 -7.52
CA ILE A 102 -6.00 11.63 -8.38
C ILE A 102 -4.97 12.55 -9.03
N ASP A 103 -4.65 12.28 -10.31
CA ASP A 103 -3.62 12.99 -11.05
C ASP A 103 -2.23 12.88 -10.35
N ALA A 104 -1.61 14.00 -9.99
CA ALA A 104 -0.35 14.04 -9.24
C ALA A 104 -0.50 13.80 -7.73
N TYR A 105 -1.73 13.76 -7.20
CA TYR A 105 -1.98 13.75 -5.75
C TYR A 105 -2.51 12.41 -5.25
N VAL A 106 -2.20 12.10 -3.99
CA VAL A 106 -2.81 10.99 -3.24
C VAL A 106 -3.83 11.58 -2.27
N VAL A 107 -5.09 11.17 -2.41
CA VAL A 107 -6.23 11.73 -1.66
C VAL A 107 -6.86 10.62 -0.84
N ASN A 108 -7.11 10.87 0.45
CA ASN A 108 -7.81 9.91 1.31
C ASN A 108 -9.18 9.59 0.70
N ASN A 109 -9.57 8.31 0.69
CA ASN A 109 -10.80 7.84 0.06
C ASN A 109 -12.06 8.58 0.56
N HIS A 110 -12.11 8.98 1.83
CA HIS A 110 -13.22 9.75 2.40
C HIS A 110 -13.37 11.15 1.78
N GLU A 111 -12.30 11.69 1.21
CA GLU A 111 -12.24 13.04 0.65
C GLU A 111 -12.29 13.07 -0.88
N VAL A 112 -12.07 11.92 -1.55
CA VAL A 112 -11.96 11.82 -3.02
C VAL A 112 -13.13 12.50 -3.72
N LYS A 113 -14.37 12.25 -3.27
CA LYS A 113 -15.55 12.85 -3.89
C LYS A 113 -15.49 14.38 -3.85
N VAL A 114 -15.28 14.95 -2.66
CA VAL A 114 -15.26 16.40 -2.47
C VAL A 114 -14.08 17.02 -3.21
N TYR A 115 -12.91 16.36 -3.18
CA TYR A 115 -11.72 16.80 -3.89
C TYR A 115 -11.97 16.89 -5.41
N VAL A 116 -12.49 15.82 -6.02
CA VAL A 116 -12.75 15.76 -7.46
C VAL A 116 -13.85 16.75 -7.86
N GLU A 117 -14.96 16.83 -7.12
CA GLU A 117 -16.05 17.76 -7.42
C GLU A 117 -15.59 19.22 -7.33
N THR A 118 -14.74 19.56 -6.35
CA THR A 118 -14.16 20.89 -6.20
C THR A 118 -13.21 21.22 -7.34
N ARG A 119 -12.29 20.30 -7.66
CA ARG A 119 -11.37 20.41 -8.80
C ARG A 119 -12.11 20.70 -10.10
N GLU A 120 -13.12 19.88 -10.42
CA GLU A 120 -13.88 20.00 -11.66
C GLU A 120 -14.75 21.26 -11.70
N THR A 121 -15.34 21.65 -10.57
CA THR A 121 -16.10 22.91 -10.46
C THR A 121 -15.20 24.12 -10.70
N ASN A 122 -14.00 24.12 -10.13
CA ASN A 122 -13.05 25.23 -10.29
C ASN A 122 -12.55 25.33 -11.73
N TYR A 123 -12.26 24.20 -12.39
CA TYR A 123 -11.91 24.21 -13.80
C TYR A 123 -13.03 24.82 -14.65
N ARG A 124 -14.27 24.36 -14.50
CA ARG A 124 -15.40 24.85 -15.32
C ARG A 124 -15.57 26.36 -15.14
N LYS A 125 -15.50 26.86 -13.90
CA LYS A 125 -15.54 28.31 -13.62
C LYS A 125 -14.42 29.07 -14.32
N ALA A 126 -13.18 28.56 -14.27
CA ALA A 126 -12.03 29.20 -14.91
C ALA A 126 -12.18 29.18 -16.44
N LYS A 127 -12.58 28.05 -17.01
CA LYS A 127 -12.85 27.89 -18.44
C LYS A 127 -13.93 28.84 -18.94
N ASP A 128 -15.11 28.82 -18.32
CA ASP A 128 -16.23 29.69 -18.69
C ASP A 128 -15.82 31.17 -18.66
N PHE A 129 -15.06 31.57 -17.63
CA PHE A 129 -14.54 32.93 -17.53
C PHE A 129 -13.59 33.28 -18.68
N LEU A 130 -12.61 32.43 -18.98
CA LEU A 130 -11.63 32.68 -20.04
C LEU A 130 -12.25 32.65 -21.44
N GLU A 131 -13.14 31.69 -21.72
CA GLU A 131 -13.87 31.62 -22.99
C GLU A 131 -14.80 32.83 -23.19
N SER A 132 -15.42 33.34 -22.12
CA SER A 132 -16.21 34.59 -22.19
C SER A 132 -15.38 35.82 -22.58
N ARG A 133 -14.06 35.74 -22.46
CA ARG A 133 -13.09 36.78 -22.88
C ARG A 133 -12.51 36.51 -24.27
N GLY A 134 -12.94 35.45 -24.95
CA GLY A 134 -12.50 35.09 -26.29
C GLY A 134 -11.21 34.26 -26.35
N TYR A 135 -10.75 33.71 -25.23
CA TYR A 135 -9.65 32.73 -25.22
C TYR A 135 -10.20 31.33 -25.54
N GLU A 136 -9.44 30.54 -26.30
CA GLU A 136 -9.65 29.10 -26.42
C GLU A 136 -8.96 28.43 -25.24
N VAL A 137 -9.67 27.52 -24.54
CA VAL A 137 -9.18 26.92 -23.29
C VAL A 137 -9.16 25.41 -23.39
N ASP A 138 -8.00 24.81 -23.14
CA ASP A 138 -7.80 23.36 -23.13
C ASP A 138 -7.17 22.85 -21.83
N ARG A 139 -7.24 21.52 -21.60
CA ARG A 139 -6.53 20.83 -20.52
C ARG A 139 -5.32 20.10 -21.10
N SER A 140 -4.20 20.14 -20.39
CA SER A 140 -2.97 19.46 -20.79
C SER A 140 -2.21 18.93 -19.58
N PHE A 141 -1.22 18.07 -19.82
CA PHE A 141 -0.32 17.53 -18.78
C PHE A 141 -0.99 16.64 -17.72
N PHE A 142 -2.15 16.04 -18.02
CA PHE A 142 -2.76 15.04 -17.15
C PHE A 142 -1.79 13.90 -16.83
N GLY A 143 -1.60 13.61 -15.54
CA GLY A 143 -0.68 12.58 -15.05
C GLY A 143 0.79 13.00 -15.04
N SER A 144 1.11 14.27 -15.30
CA SER A 144 2.47 14.79 -15.13
C SER A 144 2.85 14.86 -13.64
N GLU A 145 4.14 15.04 -13.37
CA GLU A 145 4.66 15.22 -12.01
C GLU A 145 4.05 16.46 -11.32
N ASP A 146 3.82 17.53 -12.08
CA ASP A 146 3.26 18.79 -11.60
C ASP A 146 1.71 18.83 -11.68
N GLY A 147 1.09 17.80 -12.26
CA GLY A 147 -0.36 17.71 -12.48
C GLY A 147 -0.86 18.37 -13.77
N GLU A 148 -2.18 18.33 -13.98
CA GLU A 148 -2.86 18.92 -15.13
C GLU A 148 -2.81 20.46 -15.10
N ALA A 149 -2.58 21.07 -16.27
CA ALA A 149 -2.65 22.51 -16.48
C ALA A 149 -3.84 22.92 -17.37
N VAL A 150 -4.26 24.17 -17.20
CA VAL A 150 -5.22 24.86 -18.09
C VAL A 150 -4.43 25.77 -19.02
N LEU A 151 -4.55 25.57 -20.33
CA LEU A 151 -3.90 26.35 -21.38
C LEU A 151 -4.89 27.29 -22.06
#